data_AF-A0A349KRR2-F1
#
_entry.id   AF-A0A349KRR2-F1
#
_cell.length_a   1.000
_cell.length_b   1.000
_cell.length_c   1.000
_cell.angle_alpha   90.00
_cell.angle_beta   90.00
_cell.angle_gamma   90.00
#
_symmetry.space_group_name_H-M   'P 1'
#
loop_
_entity.id
_entity.type
_entity.pdbx_description
1 polymer ?
#
loop_
_entity_poly.entity_id
_entity_poly.type
_entity_poly.pdbx_seq_one_letter_code
_entity_poly.pdbx_strand_id
1 'polypeptide(L)'
;GPVDPVRDEVIGPAGPTTATRMDKFTDALLGKTGLIGMIGKAERGKQGIDAIKKHRVVYLMAVGGAAYLVSKAIRKARVVAF
;
A
#
# COMPACT_ATOMS: atom_id res chain seq x y z
N GLY A 1 8.79 -4.00 -1.00
CA GLY A 1 8.15 -4.54 0.21
C GLY A 1 8.89 -4.01 1.42
N PRO A 2 8.62 -4.57 2.60
CA PRO A 2 9.44 -4.34 3.77
C PRO A 2 10.85 -4.94 3.59
N VAL A 3 11.81 -4.47 4.37
CA VAL A 3 13.12 -5.11 4.55
C VAL A 3 12.98 -6.25 5.56
N ASP A 4 13.80 -7.29 5.43
CA ASP A 4 13.82 -8.42 6.37
C ASP A 4 14.12 -7.94 7.80
N PRO A 5 13.38 -8.43 8.81
CA PRO A 5 13.65 -8.08 10.20
C PRO A 5 15.02 -8.59 10.64
N VAL A 6 15.70 -7.81 11.48
CA VAL A 6 16.93 -8.27 12.17
C VAL A 6 16.67 -8.51 13.64
N ARG A 7 17.22 -9.60 14.18
CA ARG A 7 17.09 -9.98 15.60
C ARG A 7 15.62 -10.08 16.03
N ASP A 8 15.19 -9.24 16.96
CA ASP A 8 13.85 -9.26 17.57
C ASP A 8 12.88 -8.25 16.93
N GLU A 9 13.22 -7.68 15.77
CA GLU A 9 12.31 -6.80 15.05
C GLU A 9 11.09 -7.55 14.51
N VAL A 10 9.91 -6.95 14.67
CA VAL A 10 8.67 -7.47 14.04
C VAL A 10 8.79 -7.46 12.51
N ILE A 11 9.40 -6.40 11.98
CA ILE A 11 9.63 -6.17 10.56
C ILE A 11 10.72 -5.10 10.41
N GLY A 12 11.57 -5.22 9.40
CA GLY A 12 12.49 -4.15 9.02
C GLY A 12 11.74 -2.93 8.42
N PRO A 13 12.47 -1.90 7.95
CA PRO A 13 11.87 -0.73 7.32
C PRO A 13 10.76 -1.04 6.31
N ALA A 14 9.56 -0.48 6.52
CA ALA A 14 8.34 -0.84 5.79
C ALA A 14 7.63 0.41 5.25
N GLY A 15 8.21 1.03 4.21
CA GLY A 15 7.66 2.24 3.60
C GLY A 15 6.63 1.98 2.50
N PRO A 16 5.81 2.99 2.14
CA PRO A 16 4.90 2.90 1.01
C PRO A 16 5.65 2.87 -0.33
N THR A 17 4.99 2.28 -1.33
CA THR A 17 5.50 2.19 -2.70
C THR A 17 4.74 3.12 -3.65
N THR A 18 5.35 3.49 -4.78
CA THR A 18 4.72 4.41 -5.75
C THR A 18 3.43 3.80 -6.29
N ALA A 19 2.32 4.47 -6.02
CA ALA A 19 0.97 3.94 -6.23
C ALA A 19 0.55 3.91 -7.71
N THR A 20 1.07 4.84 -8.50
CA THR A 20 0.80 4.99 -9.94
C THR A 20 1.15 3.73 -10.75
N ARG A 21 2.13 2.92 -10.29
CA ARG A 21 2.47 1.64 -10.91
C ARG A 21 1.33 0.61 -10.87
N MET A 22 0.36 0.79 -9.98
CA MET A 22 -0.80 -0.09 -9.82
C MET A 22 -2.05 0.43 -10.54
N ASP A 23 -2.04 1.63 -11.14
CA ASP A 23 -3.23 2.23 -11.76
C ASP A 23 -3.88 1.32 -12.81
N LYS A 24 -3.09 0.70 -13.67
CA LYS A 24 -3.57 -0.20 -14.72
C LYS A 24 -4.32 -1.45 -14.21
N PHE A 25 -4.10 -1.82 -12.95
CA PHE A 25 -4.74 -2.98 -12.32
C PHE A 25 -5.89 -2.61 -11.39
N THR A 26 -6.03 -1.33 -11.06
CA THR A 26 -6.86 -0.88 -9.94
C THR A 26 -8.34 -1.18 -10.17
N ASP A 27 -8.89 -0.89 -11.35
CA ASP A 27 -10.31 -1.16 -11.65
C ASP A 27 -10.67 -2.64 -11.51
N ALA A 28 -9.82 -3.53 -12.06
CA ALA A 28 -10.03 -4.97 -12.00
C ALA A 28 -9.90 -5.54 -10.58
N LEU A 29 -8.96 -5.03 -9.79
CA LEU A 29 -8.79 -5.44 -8.40
C LEU A 29 -10.00 -5.02 -7.55
N LEU A 30 -10.39 -3.75 -7.61
CA LEU A 30 -11.49 -3.23 -6.80
C LEU A 30 -12.82 -3.95 -7.12
N GLY A 31 -13.10 -4.20 -8.40
CA GLY A 31 -14.32 -4.89 -8.82
C GLY A 31 -14.42 -6.36 -8.39
N LYS A 32 -13.31 -7.02 -8.01
CA LYS A 32 -13.28 -8.46 -7.69
C LYS A 32 -13.06 -8.79 -6.21
N THR A 33 -12.59 -7.84 -5.42
CA THR A 33 -12.03 -8.12 -4.10
C THR A 33 -12.83 -7.54 -2.93
N GLY A 34 -13.75 -6.62 -3.20
CA GLY A 34 -14.47 -5.90 -2.13
C GLY A 34 -13.55 -5.01 -1.28
N LEU A 35 -12.35 -4.69 -1.78
CA LEU A 35 -11.42 -3.79 -1.09
C LEU A 35 -12.08 -2.43 -0.85
N ILE A 36 -12.05 -1.96 0.39
CA ILE A 36 -12.61 -0.66 0.79
C ILE A 36 -11.59 0.48 0.71
N GLY A 37 -10.29 0.16 0.63
CA GLY A 37 -9.25 1.17 0.58
C GLY A 37 -7.87 0.65 0.20
N MET A 38 -6.97 1.59 -0.09
CA MET A 38 -5.59 1.36 -0.51
C MET A 38 -4.64 2.34 0.18
N ILE A 39 -3.38 1.93 0.41
CA ILE A 39 -2.31 2.77 0.96
C ILE A 39 -1.11 2.77 0.01
N GLY A 40 -0.53 3.94 -0.26
CA GLY A 40 0.64 4.07 -1.14
C GLY A 40 1.33 5.44 -1.02
N LYS A 41 2.27 5.73 -1.93
CA LYS A 41 2.87 7.07 -2.07
C LYS A 41 2.70 7.60 -3.49
N ALA A 42 2.87 8.92 -3.61
CA ALA A 42 2.63 9.70 -4.83
C ALA A 42 1.14 9.75 -5.24
N GLU A 43 0.85 10.70 -6.10
CA GLU A 43 -0.46 10.90 -6.70
C GLU A 43 -0.85 9.71 -7.59
N ARG A 44 -2.15 9.53 -7.76
CA ARG A 44 -2.72 8.56 -8.70
C ARG A 44 -2.92 9.23 -10.06
N GLY A 45 -2.68 8.49 -11.14
CA GLY A 45 -3.01 8.94 -12.48
C GLY A 45 -4.51 8.91 -12.73
N LYS A 46 -4.93 9.48 -13.87
CA LYS A 46 -6.36 9.57 -14.24
C LYS A 46 -7.09 8.22 -14.17
N GLN A 47 -6.48 7.15 -14.69
CA GLN A 47 -7.05 5.81 -14.63
C GLN A 47 -7.30 5.33 -13.19
N GLY A 48 -6.34 5.57 -12.28
CA GLY A 48 -6.48 5.21 -10.88
C GLY A 48 -7.57 6.03 -10.18
N ILE A 49 -7.61 7.34 -10.41
CA ILE A 49 -8.63 8.24 -9.86
C ILE A 49 -10.03 7.83 -10.32
N ASP A 50 -10.21 7.55 -11.61
CA ASP A 50 -11.50 7.17 -12.18
C ASP A 50 -11.98 5.82 -11.60
N ALA A 51 -11.07 4.84 -11.44
CA ALA A 51 -11.37 3.58 -10.78
C ALA A 51 -11.75 3.76 -9.30
N ILE A 52 -10.99 4.57 -8.55
CA ILE A 52 -11.26 4.86 -7.14
C ILE A 52 -12.66 5.47 -6.97
N LYS A 53 -13.02 6.44 -7.83
CA LYS A 53 -14.34 7.08 -7.83
C LYS A 53 -15.45 6.09 -8.15
N LYS A 54 -15.29 5.29 -9.22
CA LYS A 54 -16.27 4.29 -9.67
C LYS A 54 -16.61 3.29 -8.56
N HIS A 55 -15.60 2.79 -7.85
CA HIS A 55 -15.77 1.79 -6.79
C HIS A 55 -15.98 2.39 -5.39
N ARG A 56 -15.95 3.73 -5.26
CA ARG A 56 -16.17 4.46 -3.99
C ARG A 56 -15.24 3.98 -2.86
N VAL A 57 -13.96 3.80 -3.18
CA VAL A 57 -12.94 3.35 -2.22
C VAL A 57 -12.06 4.51 -1.76
N VAL A 58 -11.37 4.35 -0.63
CA VAL A 58 -10.44 5.36 -0.14
C VAL A 58 -9.01 5.10 -0.60
N TYR A 59 -8.26 6.16 -0.90
CA TYR A 59 -6.82 6.09 -1.08
C TYR A 59 -6.13 6.96 -0.03
N LEU A 60 -5.31 6.33 0.82
CA LEU A 60 -4.55 6.99 1.86
C LEU A 60 -3.10 7.11 1.40
N MET A 61 -2.65 8.34 1.22
CA MET A 61 -1.26 8.61 0.85
C MET A 61 -0.39 8.65 2.11
N ALA A 62 0.61 7.78 2.16
CA ALA A 62 1.58 7.71 3.25
C ALA A 62 2.86 8.46 2.89
N VAL A 63 3.56 8.94 3.93
CA VAL A 63 4.82 9.68 3.78
C VAL A 63 5.92 8.77 3.23
N GLY A 64 6.54 9.20 2.13
CA GLY A 64 7.70 8.53 1.55
C GLY A 64 9.00 8.85 2.30
N GLY A 65 9.96 7.93 2.30
CA GLY A 65 11.29 8.13 2.92
C GLY A 65 11.36 7.87 4.43
N ALA A 66 10.22 7.71 5.10
CA ALA A 66 10.13 7.47 6.55
C ALA A 66 9.95 5.98 6.91
N ALA A 67 10.49 5.05 6.12
CA ALA A 67 10.19 3.61 6.22
C ALA A 67 10.50 2.99 7.60
N TYR A 68 11.59 3.43 8.25
CA TYR A 68 11.95 2.98 9.60
C TYR A 68 11.00 3.52 10.69
N LEU A 69 10.47 4.73 10.52
CA LEU A 69 9.47 5.27 11.46
C LEU A 69 8.13 4.54 11.30
N VAL A 70 7.74 4.22 10.06
CA VAL A 70 6.53 3.45 9.78
C VAL A 70 6.63 2.04 10.37
N SER A 71 7.79 1.38 10.32
CA SER A 71 7.93 0.03 10.89
C SER A 71 7.71 -0.01 12.41
N LYS A 72 8.01 1.07 13.15
CA LYS A 72 7.71 1.18 14.59
C LYS A 72 6.21 1.14 14.92
N ALA A 73 5.34 1.46 13.96
CA ALA A 73 3.89 1.36 14.13
C ALA A 73 3.37 -0.06 13.90
N ILE A 74 4.16 -0.96 13.30
CA ILE A 74 3.76 -2.32 12.96
C ILE A 74 3.96 -3.24 14.17
N ARG A 75 2.88 -3.89 14.62
CA ARG A 75 2.88 -4.77 15.80
C ARG A 75 3.08 -6.25 15.48
N LYS A 76 2.73 -6.68 14.27
CA LYS A 76 2.91 -8.07 13.81
C LYS A 76 3.01 -8.10 12.29
N ALA A 77 3.85 -8.98 11.75
CA ALA A 77 3.94 -9.28 10.33
C ALA A 77 3.93 -10.81 10.11
N ARG A 78 3.35 -11.25 9.01
CA ARG A 78 3.33 -12.66 8.58
C ARG A 78 3.20 -12.72 7.06
N VAL A 79 3.99 -13.56 6.41
CA VAL A 79 3.83 -13.86 4.98
C VAL A 79 2.53 -14.62 4.79
N VAL A 80 1.63 -14.07 3.97
CA VAL A 80 0.31 -14.66 3.69
C VAL A 80 0.23 -15.30 2.30
N ALA A 81 1.07 -14.83 1.40
CA ALA A 81 1.30 -15.31 0.05
C ALA A 81 2.65 -14.74 -0.43
N PHE A 82 3.26 -15.41 -1.43
CA PHE A 82 4.48 -15.04 -2.18
C PHE A 82 5.27 -13.82 -1.67
#